data_AF-A0A9P6TIH4-F1
#
_entry.id   AF-A0A9P6TIH4-F1
#
_cell.length_a   1.000
_cell.length_b   1.000
_cell.length_c   1.000
_cell.angle_alpha   90.00
_cell.angle_beta   90.00
_cell.angle_gamma   90.00
#
_symmetry.space_group_name_H-M   'P 1'
#
loop_
_entity.id
_entity.type
_entity.pdbx_description
1 polymer ?
#
loop_
_entity_poly.entity_id
_entity_poly.type
_entity_poly.pdbx_seq_one_letter_code
_entity_poly.pdbx_strand_id
1 'polypeptide(L)'
;CLPTIEYIDDDSIPTTAAKRKIEHINAYDDLDGYETPEEVEHFAKYVKHMAILAGQARRKVPVVDNSVNTAFPNGDLLPLPVSRLLTVGATYELDVLCATDDERMLSTYAHDTKSIDAVITKYATRYIESIVIFGSYWFFITSVDAFMHHRACLDDCADNSMALFEDKSVATIKVKTNRGWEYYEFSIRIGDLELLATGGFWGSITTDERRPFLGSSIPNLPASMRRAAAAKAIYIPSSPVPHTRTNRLLRQYGKISAGWCWAFHSRSCDI
;
A
#
# COMPACT_ATOMS: atom_id res chain seq x y z
N CYS A 1 -36.00 -11.35 37.71
CA CYS A 1 -36.74 -11.09 36.46
C CYS A 1 -35.85 -10.27 35.55
N LEU A 2 -35.22 -10.91 34.56
CA LEU A 2 -34.41 -10.23 33.54
C LEU A 2 -35.36 -9.71 32.44
N PRO A 3 -35.09 -8.54 31.83
CA PRO A 3 -35.96 -8.00 30.80
C PRO A 3 -35.81 -8.75 29.49
N THR A 4 -36.94 -9.16 28.92
CA THR A 4 -37.06 -9.69 27.56
C THR A 4 -36.80 -8.55 26.57
N ILE A 5 -35.82 -8.71 25.69
CA ILE A 5 -35.59 -7.79 24.57
C ILE A 5 -36.23 -8.42 23.34
N GLU A 6 -37.30 -7.81 22.83
CA GLU A 6 -37.90 -8.16 21.55
C GLU A 6 -37.05 -7.59 20.40
N TYR A 7 -36.71 -8.44 19.44
CA TYR A 7 -36.07 -8.02 18.19
C TYR A 7 -37.14 -7.61 17.18
N ILE A 8 -36.98 -6.43 16.59
CA ILE A 8 -37.75 -5.99 15.44
C ILE A 8 -37.03 -6.51 14.20
N ASP A 9 -37.65 -7.44 13.49
CA ASP A 9 -37.22 -7.87 12.15
C ASP A 9 -37.60 -6.78 11.15
N ASP A 10 -36.60 -6.02 10.70
CA ASP A 10 -36.73 -5.05 9.62
C ASP A 10 -36.18 -5.67 8.32
N ASP A 11 -37.00 -6.54 7.73
CA ASP A 11 -36.80 -7.15 6.41
C ASP A 11 -37.12 -6.12 5.30
N SER A 12 -36.23 -5.15 5.06
CA SER A 12 -36.38 -4.29 3.87
C SER A 12 -35.13 -3.52 3.40
N ILE A 13 -33.93 -4.13 3.32
CA ILE A 13 -32.83 -3.56 2.49
C ILE A 13 -32.03 -4.66 1.78
N PRO A 14 -32.07 -4.77 0.44
CA PRO A 14 -31.31 -5.76 -0.30
C PRO A 14 -29.88 -5.24 -0.50
N THR A 15 -28.92 -5.73 0.28
CA THR A 15 -27.50 -5.52 -0.06
C THR A 15 -26.69 -6.80 0.05
N THR A 16 -26.39 -7.31 -1.14
CA THR A 16 -25.42 -8.35 -1.55
C THR A 16 -24.00 -8.18 -0.95
N ALA A 17 -23.77 -7.13 -0.16
CA ALA A 17 -22.52 -6.76 0.49
C ALA A 17 -22.26 -7.46 1.84
N ALA A 18 -23.29 -8.04 2.48
CA ALA A 18 -23.14 -8.78 3.73
C ALA A 18 -22.54 -10.19 3.52
N LYS A 19 -22.89 -10.86 2.40
CA LYS A 19 -22.42 -12.23 2.08
C LYS A 19 -20.91 -12.35 1.87
N ARG A 20 -20.24 -11.31 1.34
CA ARG A 20 -18.79 -11.41 1.02
C ARG A 20 -17.84 -11.13 2.17
N LYS A 21 -18.34 -10.65 3.32
CA LYS A 21 -17.47 -10.27 4.46
C LYS A 21 -17.29 -11.36 5.52
N ILE A 22 -18.04 -12.45 5.40
CA ILE A 22 -17.97 -13.64 6.26
C ILE A 22 -16.82 -14.56 5.83
N GLU A 23 -16.44 -14.56 4.53
CA GLU A 23 -15.39 -15.42 4.00
C GLU A 23 -13.95 -15.04 4.43
N HIS A 24 -13.73 -13.89 5.08
CA HIS A 24 -12.39 -13.40 5.43
C HIS A 24 -11.98 -13.51 6.91
N ILE A 25 -12.82 -14.06 7.79
CA ILE A 25 -12.39 -14.53 9.13
C ILE A 25 -11.75 -15.93 9.05
N ASN A 26 -11.91 -16.61 7.91
CA ASN A 26 -11.58 -18.01 7.67
C ASN A 26 -10.12 -18.32 7.32
N ALA A 27 -9.14 -17.66 7.93
CA ALA A 27 -7.73 -17.93 7.61
C ALA A 27 -6.83 -18.32 8.78
N TYR A 28 -7.35 -18.48 10.00
CA TYR A 28 -6.55 -18.99 11.13
C TYR A 28 -7.27 -19.87 12.16
N ASP A 29 -8.49 -20.31 11.90
CA ASP A 29 -9.13 -21.35 12.70
C ASP A 29 -9.39 -22.56 11.79
N ASP A 30 -9.09 -23.76 12.31
CA ASP A 30 -9.43 -25.07 11.76
C ASP A 30 -10.94 -25.08 11.42
N LEU A 31 -11.29 -24.98 10.13
CA LEU A 31 -12.70 -24.92 9.67
C LEU A 31 -13.32 -26.29 9.46
N ASP A 32 -12.56 -27.32 9.80
CA ASP A 32 -12.83 -28.74 9.72
C ASP A 32 -14.02 -29.15 10.62
N GLY A 33 -14.51 -28.23 11.47
CA GLY A 33 -15.57 -28.46 12.46
C GLY A 33 -16.94 -27.81 12.19
N TYR A 34 -17.17 -27.17 11.04
CA TYR A 34 -18.46 -26.55 10.73
C TYR A 34 -19.17 -27.26 9.55
N GLU A 35 -20.39 -27.76 9.77
CA GLU A 35 -21.10 -28.59 8.79
C GLU A 35 -21.97 -27.76 7.83
N THR A 36 -22.39 -26.53 8.21
CA THR A 36 -23.33 -25.73 7.40
C THR A 36 -22.90 -24.26 7.16
N PRO A 37 -23.27 -23.65 6.02
CA PRO A 37 -22.99 -22.24 5.72
C PRO A 37 -23.62 -21.24 6.71
N GLU A 38 -24.75 -21.61 7.33
CA GLU A 38 -25.49 -20.79 8.28
C GLU A 38 -24.74 -20.67 9.63
N GLU A 39 -24.08 -21.74 10.07
CA GLU A 39 -23.24 -21.76 11.26
C GLU A 39 -22.01 -20.86 11.10
N VAL A 40 -21.38 -20.87 9.92
CA VAL A 40 -20.25 -20.00 9.59
C VAL A 40 -20.65 -18.52 9.63
N GLU A 41 -21.82 -18.18 9.10
CA GLU A 41 -22.35 -16.81 9.13
C GLU A 41 -22.71 -16.34 10.55
N HIS A 42 -23.35 -17.20 11.35
CA HIS A 42 -23.68 -16.89 12.74
C HIS A 42 -22.41 -16.67 13.58
N PHE A 43 -21.40 -17.53 13.41
CA PHE A 43 -20.11 -17.41 14.09
C PHE A 43 -19.36 -16.13 13.68
N ALA A 44 -19.30 -15.80 12.39
CA ALA A 44 -18.68 -14.56 11.91
C ALA A 44 -19.35 -13.29 12.47
N LYS A 45 -20.69 -13.29 12.61
CA LYS A 45 -21.43 -12.19 13.25
C LYS A 45 -21.09 -12.08 14.74
N TYR A 46 -21.02 -13.22 15.44
CA TYR A 46 -20.66 -13.28 16.86
C TYR A 46 -19.23 -12.79 17.12
N VAL A 47 -18.23 -13.28 16.36
CA VAL A 47 -16.82 -12.87 16.48
C VAL A 47 -16.65 -11.37 16.22
N LYS A 48 -17.32 -10.83 15.21
CA LYS A 48 -17.30 -9.39 14.92
C LYS A 48 -17.93 -8.57 16.04
N HIS A 49 -19.04 -9.03 16.64
CA HIS A 49 -19.67 -8.39 17.78
C HIS A 49 -18.74 -8.37 19.00
N MET A 50 -18.10 -9.51 19.29
CA MET A 50 -17.12 -9.63 20.37
C MET A 50 -15.90 -8.72 20.15
N ALA A 51 -15.38 -8.60 18.93
CA ALA A 51 -14.26 -7.70 18.62
C ALA A 51 -14.60 -6.21 18.81
N ILE A 52 -15.86 -5.82 18.59
CA ILE A 52 -16.36 -4.46 18.86
C ILE A 52 -16.50 -4.23 20.37
N LEU A 53 -17.10 -5.18 21.11
CA LEU A 53 -17.22 -5.10 22.58
C LEU A 53 -15.86 -5.08 23.27
N ALA A 54 -14.87 -5.80 22.74
CA ALA A 54 -13.49 -5.81 23.22
C ALA A 54 -12.68 -4.55 22.83
N GLY A 55 -13.27 -3.60 22.08
CA GLY A 55 -12.59 -2.37 21.65
C GLY A 55 -11.50 -2.57 20.60
N GLN A 56 -11.40 -3.76 20.00
CA GLN A 56 -10.37 -4.13 19.03
C GLN A 56 -10.70 -3.70 17.59
N ALA A 57 -11.97 -3.35 17.31
CA ALA A 57 -12.41 -2.82 16.02
C ALA A 57 -12.96 -1.39 16.16
N ARG A 58 -12.34 -0.41 15.50
CA ARG A 58 -12.86 0.97 15.44
C ARG A 58 -13.98 1.10 14.39
N ARG A 59 -15.04 1.81 14.76
CA ARG A 59 -16.11 2.25 13.84
C ARG A 59 -15.46 3.11 12.74
N LYS A 60 -15.71 2.81 11.45
CA LYS A 60 -15.16 3.60 10.33
C LYS A 60 -15.56 5.07 10.50
N VAL A 61 -14.58 5.95 10.67
CA VAL A 61 -14.75 7.41 10.58
C VAL A 61 -14.47 7.80 9.13
N PRO A 62 -15.28 8.66 8.50
CA PRO A 62 -15.01 9.13 7.15
C PRO A 62 -13.67 9.89 7.10
N VAL A 63 -12.94 9.68 5.99
CA VAL A 63 -11.66 10.31 5.70
C VAL A 63 -11.87 11.82 5.57
N VAL A 64 -11.12 12.59 6.36
CA VAL A 64 -11.08 14.06 6.26
C VAL A 64 -10.14 14.42 5.12
N ASP A 65 -10.67 15.10 4.12
CA ASP A 65 -9.94 15.64 2.98
C ASP A 65 -9.03 16.80 3.46
N ASN A 66 -7.71 16.58 3.40
CA ASN A 66 -6.71 17.56 3.80
C ASN A 66 -5.87 17.95 2.58
N SER A 67 -6.50 18.55 1.57
CA SER A 67 -5.80 19.18 0.45
C SER A 67 -5.16 20.51 0.90
N VAL A 68 -4.07 20.45 1.68
CA VAL A 68 -3.21 21.62 1.90
C VAL A 68 -2.11 21.60 0.84
N ASN A 69 -2.41 22.22 -0.30
CA ASN A 69 -1.42 22.58 -1.31
C ASN A 69 -0.47 23.62 -0.73
N THR A 70 0.61 23.18 -0.10
CA THR A 70 1.83 24.00 -0.07
C THR A 70 2.59 23.61 -1.33
N ALA A 71 2.54 24.38 -2.41
CA ALA A 71 3.52 24.20 -3.48
C ALA A 71 4.90 24.61 -2.94
N PHE A 72 5.99 23.92 -3.30
CA PHE A 72 7.31 24.53 -3.15
C PHE A 72 7.37 25.71 -4.13
N PRO A 73 7.77 26.91 -3.70
CA PRO A 73 7.88 28.03 -4.60
C PRO A 73 9.06 27.76 -5.55
N ASN A 74 8.74 27.60 -6.84
CA ASN A 74 9.59 27.74 -8.02
C ASN A 74 11.10 27.46 -7.81
N GLY A 75 11.52 26.25 -8.19
CA GLY A 75 12.92 25.92 -8.41
C GLY A 75 13.18 24.44 -8.25
N ASP A 76 13.66 23.79 -9.31
CA ASP A 76 13.90 22.36 -9.51
C ASP A 76 14.97 21.72 -8.59
N LEU A 77 15.15 22.25 -7.39
CA LEU A 77 16.20 21.85 -6.48
C LEU A 77 15.64 20.90 -5.41
N LEU A 78 16.06 19.64 -5.51
CA LEU A 78 15.86 18.64 -4.46
C LEU A 78 16.47 19.12 -3.14
N PRO A 79 15.96 18.68 -1.97
CA PRO A 79 16.58 18.99 -0.70
C PRO A 79 18.07 18.64 -0.68
N LEU A 80 18.92 19.54 -0.17
CA LEU A 80 20.39 19.33 -0.10
C LEU A 80 20.82 17.99 0.55
N PRO A 81 20.14 17.48 1.60
CA PRO A 81 20.47 16.16 2.13
C PRO A 81 20.25 15.03 1.13
N VAL A 82 19.25 15.17 0.25
CA VAL A 82 18.91 14.19 -0.78
C VAL A 82 19.91 14.24 -1.92
N SER A 83 20.36 15.43 -2.34
CA SER A 83 21.30 15.56 -3.47
C SER A 83 22.63 14.81 -3.25
N ARG A 84 23.00 14.55 -1.99
CA ARG A 84 24.19 13.77 -1.61
C ARG A 84 24.04 12.26 -1.76
N LEU A 85 22.81 11.76 -1.88
CA LEU A 85 22.51 10.34 -2.12
C LEU A 85 22.48 10.01 -3.61
N LEU A 86 22.40 11.03 -4.46
CA LEU A 86 22.19 10.84 -5.88
C LEU A 86 23.52 10.55 -6.57
N THR A 87 23.47 9.64 -7.53
CA THR A 87 24.56 9.43 -8.48
C THR A 87 24.91 10.77 -9.14
N VAL A 88 26.21 11.07 -9.25
CA VAL A 88 26.69 12.30 -9.87
C VAL A 88 26.10 12.41 -11.29
N GLY A 89 25.38 13.50 -11.56
CA GLY A 89 24.73 13.75 -12.85
C GLY A 89 23.33 13.14 -13.01
N ALA A 90 22.78 12.48 -11.99
CA ALA A 90 21.39 12.06 -12.00
C ALA A 90 20.46 13.28 -12.05
N THR A 91 19.47 13.23 -12.92
CA THR A 91 18.43 14.25 -13.08
C THR A 91 17.09 13.68 -12.63
N TYR A 92 16.26 14.55 -12.07
CA TYR A 92 14.97 14.19 -11.51
C TYR A 92 13.90 15.11 -12.07
N GLU A 93 12.72 14.54 -12.30
CA GLU A 93 11.54 15.26 -12.74
C GLU A 93 10.39 15.02 -11.76
N LEU A 94 9.47 15.99 -11.68
CA LEU A 94 8.23 15.82 -10.92
C LEU A 94 7.36 14.78 -11.64
N ASP A 95 6.85 13.80 -10.90
CA ASP A 95 5.95 12.83 -11.49
C ASP A 95 4.58 13.45 -11.79
N VAL A 96 4.22 13.39 -13.06
CA VAL A 96 2.95 13.91 -13.61
C VAL A 96 2.14 12.80 -14.28
N LEU A 97 2.47 11.54 -13.98
CA LEU A 97 1.89 10.37 -14.60
C LEU A 97 0.40 10.23 -14.25
N CYS A 98 -0.40 9.93 -15.27
CA CYS A 98 -1.82 9.62 -15.13
C CYS A 98 -2.06 8.16 -15.51
N ALA A 99 -2.79 7.41 -14.67
CA ALA A 99 -3.07 5.99 -14.89
C ALA A 99 -3.87 5.76 -16.17
N THR A 100 -4.73 6.72 -16.54
CA THR A 100 -5.55 6.66 -17.76
C THR A 100 -4.76 6.81 -19.06
N ASP A 101 -3.49 7.26 -19.01
CA ASP A 101 -2.60 7.31 -20.18
C ASP A 101 -2.15 5.91 -20.64
N ASP A 102 -2.35 4.89 -19.80
CA ASP A 102 -2.02 3.50 -20.10
C ASP A 102 -3.22 2.63 -19.80
N GLU A 103 -3.99 2.28 -20.83
CA GLU A 103 -5.23 1.48 -20.70
C GLU A 103 -5.02 0.17 -19.92
N ARG A 104 -3.78 -0.33 -19.89
CA ARG A 104 -3.42 -1.55 -19.15
C ARG A 104 -3.43 -1.36 -17.62
N MET A 105 -3.54 -0.14 -17.14
CA MET A 105 -3.70 0.19 -15.72
C MET A 105 -5.18 0.21 -15.30
N LEU A 106 -6.10 0.20 -16.27
CA LEU A 106 -7.54 0.26 -16.02
C LEU A 106 -8.09 -1.12 -15.69
N SER A 107 -8.93 -1.20 -14.66
CA SER A 107 -9.56 -2.44 -14.19
C SER A 107 -10.32 -3.20 -15.30
N THR A 108 -10.87 -2.47 -16.28
CA THR A 108 -11.65 -2.99 -17.41
C THR A 108 -10.83 -3.69 -18.49
N TYR A 109 -9.52 -3.48 -18.55
CA TYR A 109 -8.68 -4.09 -19.57
C TYR A 109 -8.52 -5.60 -19.28
N ALA A 110 -8.72 -6.43 -20.30
CA ALA A 110 -8.51 -7.87 -20.19
C ALA A 110 -7.02 -8.19 -20.29
N HIS A 111 -6.44 -8.71 -19.22
CA HIS A 111 -5.01 -8.96 -19.17
C HIS A 111 -4.65 -10.43 -19.26
N ASP A 112 -3.60 -10.71 -20.01
CA ASP A 112 -2.77 -11.88 -19.75
C ASP A 112 -1.63 -11.54 -18.75
N THR A 113 -1.02 -12.58 -18.19
CA THR A 113 0.09 -12.44 -17.23
C THR A 113 1.28 -11.66 -17.79
N LYS A 114 1.57 -11.79 -19.09
CA LYS A 114 2.72 -11.12 -19.73
C LYS A 114 2.51 -9.61 -19.82
N SER A 115 1.29 -9.18 -20.16
CA SER A 115 0.90 -7.78 -20.22
C SER A 115 1.01 -7.14 -18.84
N ILE A 116 0.59 -7.83 -17.78
CA ILE A 116 0.73 -7.29 -16.41
C ILE A 116 2.20 -7.21 -16.02
N ASP A 117 3.00 -8.24 -16.29
CA ASP A 117 4.43 -8.19 -15.97
C ASP A 117 5.13 -7.01 -16.65
N ALA A 118 4.78 -6.73 -17.90
CA ALA A 118 5.30 -5.58 -18.63
C ALA A 118 4.87 -4.23 -18.01
N VAL A 119 3.62 -4.12 -17.58
CA VAL A 119 3.09 -2.93 -16.89
C VAL A 119 3.81 -2.72 -15.57
N ILE A 120 3.89 -3.76 -14.74
CA ILE A 120 4.57 -3.70 -13.45
C ILE A 120 6.04 -3.37 -13.63
N THR A 121 6.72 -4.00 -14.58
CA THR A 121 8.12 -3.67 -14.88
C THR A 121 8.28 -2.22 -15.30
N LYS A 122 7.44 -1.71 -16.22
CA LYS A 122 7.48 -0.31 -16.66
C LYS A 122 7.34 0.65 -15.48
N TYR A 123 6.36 0.45 -14.60
CA TYR A 123 6.09 1.38 -13.52
C TYR A 123 7.01 1.19 -12.32
N ALA A 124 7.27 -0.03 -11.87
CA ALA A 124 8.19 -0.25 -10.76
C ALA A 124 9.58 0.33 -11.04
N THR A 125 10.12 0.13 -12.24
CA THR A 125 11.44 0.66 -12.62
C THR A 125 11.48 2.19 -12.74
N ARG A 126 10.36 2.84 -13.03
CA ARG A 126 10.21 4.31 -13.01
C ARG A 126 10.36 4.88 -11.60
N TYR A 127 9.95 4.14 -10.56
CA TYR A 127 9.96 4.63 -9.17
C TYR A 127 11.15 4.13 -8.34
N ILE A 128 12.01 3.26 -8.88
CA ILE A 128 13.29 2.94 -8.24
C ILE A 128 14.16 4.21 -8.21
N GLU A 129 14.75 4.48 -7.05
CA GLU A 129 15.46 5.73 -6.71
C GLU A 129 14.58 6.99 -6.73
N SER A 130 13.26 6.85 -6.66
CA SER A 130 12.39 8.03 -6.53
C SER A 130 12.51 8.70 -5.15
N ILE A 131 12.30 10.02 -5.15
CA ILE A 131 12.33 10.88 -3.97
C ILE A 131 10.91 11.34 -3.68
N VAL A 132 10.42 11.06 -2.48
CA VAL A 132 9.06 11.42 -2.09
C VAL A 132 9.07 12.37 -0.91
N ILE A 133 8.35 13.48 -1.04
CA ILE A 133 8.32 14.55 -0.02
C ILE A 133 7.03 14.49 0.78
N PHE A 134 7.15 14.32 2.10
CA PHE A 134 6.04 14.37 3.07
C PHE A 134 6.25 15.53 4.04
N GLY A 135 5.64 16.68 3.75
CA GLY A 135 5.82 17.89 4.57
C GLY A 135 7.29 18.30 4.67
N SER A 136 7.87 18.20 5.87
CA SER A 136 9.28 18.51 6.15
C SER A 136 10.22 17.31 6.06
N TYR A 137 9.75 16.17 5.56
CA TYR A 137 10.52 14.92 5.45
C TYR A 137 10.59 14.44 4.02
N TRP A 138 11.61 13.63 3.73
CA TRP A 138 11.82 13.00 2.43
C TRP A 138 12.06 11.50 2.59
N PHE A 139 11.70 10.73 1.57
CA PHE A 139 12.10 9.35 1.37
C PHE A 139 12.86 9.23 0.06
N PHE A 140 13.88 8.38 0.04
CA PHE A 140 14.57 7.92 -1.15
C PHE A 140 14.39 6.40 -1.24
N ILE A 141 13.67 5.93 -2.26
CA ILE A 141 13.26 4.52 -2.38
C ILE A 141 14.31 3.76 -3.18
N THR A 142 14.91 2.73 -2.60
CA THR A 142 15.88 1.88 -3.31
C THR A 142 15.33 0.50 -3.64
N SER A 143 14.23 0.08 -3.03
CA SER A 143 13.58 -1.20 -3.34
C SER A 143 12.07 -1.12 -3.17
N VAL A 144 11.34 -1.81 -4.07
CA VAL A 144 9.88 -1.93 -4.02
C VAL A 144 9.42 -3.35 -4.31
N ASP A 145 8.31 -3.73 -3.69
CA ASP A 145 7.51 -4.89 -4.08
C ASP A 145 6.23 -4.39 -4.76
N ALA A 146 5.93 -4.92 -5.94
CA ALA A 146 4.75 -4.55 -6.71
C ALA A 146 3.56 -5.48 -6.45
N PHE A 147 2.37 -4.91 -6.33
CA PHE A 147 1.11 -5.60 -6.11
C PHE A 147 0.04 -5.08 -7.05
N MET A 148 -0.69 -5.97 -7.72
CA MET A 148 -1.80 -5.62 -8.60
C MET A 148 -3.13 -5.84 -7.89
N HIS A 149 -3.82 -4.76 -7.55
CA HIS A 149 -5.09 -4.81 -6.84
C HIS A 149 -6.28 -5.10 -7.76
N HIS A 150 -7.42 -5.40 -7.15
CA HIS A 150 -8.73 -5.68 -7.76
C HIS A 150 -8.75 -6.86 -8.75
N ARG A 151 -7.69 -7.68 -8.74
CA ARG A 151 -7.46 -8.76 -9.71
C ARG A 151 -6.89 -9.99 -9.03
N ALA A 152 -7.65 -10.57 -8.10
CA ALA A 152 -7.21 -11.72 -7.30
C ALA A 152 -6.80 -12.96 -8.14
N CYS A 153 -7.33 -13.11 -9.36
CA CYS A 153 -6.89 -14.16 -10.29
C CYS A 153 -5.49 -13.94 -10.87
N LEU A 154 -4.97 -12.72 -10.82
CA LEU A 154 -3.62 -12.37 -11.29
C LEU A 154 -2.65 -12.25 -10.11
N ASP A 155 -3.07 -11.60 -9.02
CA ASP A 155 -2.24 -11.38 -7.85
C ASP A 155 -3.03 -11.64 -6.56
N ASP A 156 -3.04 -12.91 -6.14
CA ASP A 156 -3.62 -13.35 -4.87
C ASP A 156 -2.82 -12.88 -3.65
N CYS A 157 -1.62 -12.29 -3.84
CA CYS A 157 -0.85 -11.66 -2.76
C CYS A 157 -1.29 -10.23 -2.44
N ALA A 158 -2.00 -9.56 -3.34
CA ALA A 158 -2.43 -8.17 -3.14
C ALA A 158 -3.51 -8.02 -2.05
N ASP A 159 -3.39 -6.98 -1.23
CA ASP A 159 -4.41 -6.63 -0.22
C ASP A 159 -5.57 -5.84 -0.83
N ASN A 160 -6.58 -6.57 -1.26
CA ASN A 160 -7.78 -6.00 -1.90
C ASN A 160 -8.78 -5.36 -0.93
N SER A 161 -8.51 -5.33 0.38
CA SER A 161 -9.51 -4.91 1.38
C SER A 161 -9.77 -3.39 1.38
N MET A 162 -8.80 -2.60 0.94
CA MET A 162 -8.81 -1.13 1.00
C MET A 162 -8.15 -0.47 -0.21
N ALA A 163 -7.99 -1.21 -1.31
CA ALA A 163 -7.46 -0.63 -2.51
C ALA A 163 -8.51 0.28 -3.18
N LEU A 164 -8.13 1.51 -3.51
CA LEU A 164 -8.89 2.38 -4.41
C LEU A 164 -8.06 2.58 -5.67
N PHE A 165 -8.74 2.74 -6.80
CA PHE A 165 -8.09 3.13 -8.04
C PHE A 165 -7.60 4.57 -7.93
N GLU A 166 -6.33 4.82 -8.23
CA GLU A 166 -5.72 6.15 -8.15
C GLU A 166 -5.37 6.66 -9.55
N ASP A 167 -6.06 7.69 -10.05
CA ASP A 167 -5.79 8.21 -11.40
C ASP A 167 -4.41 8.88 -11.51
N LYS A 168 -3.86 9.38 -10.41
CA LYS A 168 -2.50 9.93 -10.32
C LYS A 168 -1.68 9.13 -9.35
N SER A 169 -0.36 9.29 -9.41
CA SER A 169 0.51 8.69 -8.41
C SER A 169 0.25 9.30 -7.03
N VAL A 170 -0.03 8.43 -6.05
CA VAL A 170 -0.25 8.82 -4.66
C VAL A 170 0.68 8.03 -3.77
N ALA A 171 1.54 8.75 -3.07
CA ALA A 171 2.41 8.19 -2.05
C ALA A 171 1.76 8.33 -0.67
N THR A 172 1.68 7.24 0.08
CA THR A 172 1.03 7.19 1.41
C THR A 172 1.82 6.40 2.42
N ILE A 173 1.77 6.81 3.68
CA ILE A 173 2.22 6.01 4.82
C ILE A 173 0.99 5.43 5.51
N LYS A 174 0.88 4.10 5.55
CA LYS A 174 -0.20 3.38 6.20
C LYS A 174 0.28 2.81 7.52
N VAL A 175 -0.53 2.98 8.57
CA VAL A 175 -0.34 2.30 9.85
C VAL A 175 -0.96 0.92 9.74
N LYS A 176 -0.18 -0.10 10.10
CA LYS A 176 -0.65 -1.47 10.27
C LYS A 176 -0.39 -1.92 11.70
N THR A 177 -1.17 -2.90 12.15
CA THR A 177 -1.04 -3.48 13.48
C THR A 177 -0.84 -4.98 13.35
N ASN A 178 0.19 -5.52 14.00
CA ASN A 178 0.43 -6.95 14.07
C ASN A 178 0.74 -7.33 15.52
N ARG A 179 -0.07 -8.23 16.11
CA ARG A 179 0.06 -8.67 17.51
C ARG A 179 0.13 -7.51 18.52
N GLY A 180 -0.69 -6.47 18.29
CA GLY A 180 -0.74 -5.27 19.13
C GLY A 180 0.38 -4.25 18.88
N TRP A 181 1.35 -4.54 18.02
CA TRP A 181 2.41 -3.62 17.65
C TRP A 181 2.09 -2.90 16.36
N GLU A 182 2.14 -1.57 16.39
CA GLU A 182 2.01 -0.74 15.21
C GLU A 182 3.31 -0.74 14.40
N TYR A 183 3.17 -0.83 13.09
CA TYR A 183 4.24 -0.66 12.12
C TYR A 183 3.74 0.15 10.93
N TYR A 184 4.67 0.70 10.16
CA TYR A 184 4.36 1.68 9.13
C TYR A 184 4.85 1.19 7.79
N GLU A 185 3.95 1.14 6.80
CA GLU A 185 4.28 0.80 5.43
C GLU A 185 4.19 2.04 4.56
N PHE A 186 5.17 2.22 3.69
CA PHE A 186 5.16 3.29 2.69
C PHE A 186 4.89 2.69 1.32
N SER A 187 3.86 3.19 0.63
CA SER A 187 3.57 2.77 -0.72
C SER A 187 3.28 3.93 -1.67
N ILE A 188 3.62 3.73 -2.94
CA ILE A 188 3.20 4.55 -4.07
C ILE A 188 2.12 3.78 -4.82
N ARG A 189 1.00 4.43 -5.08
CA ARG A 189 -0.13 3.83 -5.81
C ARG A 189 -0.40 4.58 -7.08
N ILE A 190 -0.71 3.86 -8.15
CA ILE A 190 -1.23 4.43 -9.39
C ILE A 190 -2.07 3.38 -10.13
N GLY A 191 -3.26 3.78 -10.58
CA GLY A 191 -4.31 2.87 -11.04
C GLY A 191 -4.60 1.80 -10.00
N ASP A 192 -4.55 0.53 -10.43
CA ASP A 192 -4.64 -0.65 -9.56
C ASP A 192 -3.28 -1.15 -9.05
N LEU A 193 -2.17 -0.50 -9.43
CA LEU A 193 -0.82 -0.89 -9.00
C LEU A 193 -0.46 -0.23 -7.66
N GLU A 194 0.04 -1.04 -6.73
CA GLU A 194 0.74 -0.57 -5.53
C GLU A 194 2.21 -0.98 -5.59
N LEU A 195 3.10 -0.03 -5.33
CA LEU A 195 4.52 -0.23 -5.12
C LEU A 195 4.81 -0.01 -3.65
N LEU A 196 4.96 -1.10 -2.90
CA LEU A 196 5.31 -1.07 -1.50
C LEU A 196 6.82 -0.89 -1.35
N ALA A 197 7.27 0.20 -0.74
CA ALA A 197 8.68 0.42 -0.48
C ALA A 197 9.20 -0.60 0.54
N THR A 198 10.23 -1.35 0.16
CA THR A 198 10.87 -2.39 0.98
C THR A 198 12.33 -2.06 1.31
N GLY A 199 12.86 -0.97 0.77
CA GLY A 199 14.19 -0.50 1.08
C GLY A 199 14.37 0.97 0.69
N GLY A 200 15.20 1.66 1.45
CA GLY A 200 15.54 3.04 1.16
C GLY A 200 16.07 3.80 2.35
N PHE A 201 16.00 5.13 2.24
CA PHE A 201 16.39 6.07 3.27
C PHE A 201 15.28 7.08 3.48
N TRP A 202 15.23 7.66 4.67
CA TRP A 202 14.39 8.81 4.95
C TRP A 202 15.09 9.79 5.88
N GLY A 203 14.66 11.05 5.87
CA GLY A 203 15.24 12.08 6.70
C GLY A 203 14.38 13.34 6.76
N SER A 204 14.77 14.27 7.61
CA SER A 204 14.20 15.62 7.60
C SER A 204 14.88 16.45 6.50
N ILE A 205 14.15 17.40 5.91
CA ILE A 205 14.69 18.41 4.99
C ILE A 205 15.64 19.37 5.73
N THR A 206 15.44 19.55 7.04
CA THR A 206 16.21 20.50 7.86
C THR A 206 17.51 19.90 8.42
N THR A 207 17.72 18.60 8.31
CA THR A 207 18.86 17.90 8.90
C THR A 207 19.56 17.04 7.85
N ASP A 208 20.87 16.82 7.99
CA ASP A 208 21.60 15.85 7.14
C ASP A 208 21.45 14.39 7.64
N GLU A 209 20.59 14.17 8.66
CA GLU A 209 20.32 12.83 9.20
C GLU A 209 19.61 11.98 8.15
N ARG A 210 20.15 10.78 7.93
CA ARG A 210 19.65 9.77 7.00
C ARG A 210 19.41 8.49 7.76
N ARG A 211 18.17 7.99 7.72
CA ARG A 211 17.74 6.79 8.40
C ARG A 211 17.45 5.71 7.37
N PRO A 212 18.24 4.64 7.30
CA PRO A 212 17.94 3.53 6.42
C PRO A 212 16.72 2.77 6.93
N PHE A 213 16.00 2.14 6.01
CA PHE A 213 15.00 1.12 6.32
C PHE A 213 15.14 -0.04 5.34
N LEU A 214 14.84 -1.24 5.83
CA LEU A 214 14.84 -2.48 5.06
C LEU A 214 13.67 -3.35 5.52
N GLY A 215 12.96 -3.94 4.55
CA GLY A 215 11.66 -4.56 4.73
C GLY A 215 10.51 -3.54 4.61
N SER A 216 9.27 -4.04 4.65
CA SER A 216 8.08 -3.19 4.47
C SER A 216 7.79 -2.24 5.64
N SER A 217 8.39 -2.47 6.81
CA SER A 217 8.16 -1.68 8.01
C SER A 217 9.20 -0.58 8.17
N ILE A 218 8.76 0.67 8.28
CA ILE A 218 9.62 1.83 8.55
C ILE A 218 9.67 2.09 10.06
N PRO A 219 10.85 1.92 10.70
CA PRO A 219 10.99 2.16 12.13
C PRO A 219 11.06 3.66 12.45
N ASN A 220 10.66 4.01 13.68
CA ASN A 220 10.93 5.32 14.29
C ASN A 220 10.42 6.54 13.50
N LEU A 221 9.29 6.40 12.78
CA LEU A 221 8.69 7.55 12.10
C LEU A 221 8.27 8.62 13.11
N PRO A 222 8.44 9.92 12.79
CA PRO A 222 7.98 11.02 13.61
C PRO A 222 6.45 11.03 13.72
N ALA A 223 5.90 11.46 14.84
CA ALA A 223 4.45 11.49 15.06
C ALA A 223 3.66 12.27 14.00
N SER A 224 4.28 13.29 13.40
CA SER A 224 3.73 14.06 12.28
C SER A 224 3.50 13.21 11.03
N MET A 225 4.30 12.17 10.80
CA MET A 225 4.22 11.25 9.66
C MET A 225 3.45 9.96 9.95
N ARG A 226 3.19 9.66 11.23
CA ARG A 226 2.43 8.46 11.64
C ARG A 226 0.96 8.52 11.29
N ARG A 227 0.43 9.72 11.03
CA ARG A 227 -0.93 9.89 10.50
C ARG A 227 -0.90 9.63 9.00
N ALA A 228 -1.99 9.08 8.46
CA ALA A 228 -2.16 8.91 7.01
C ALA A 228 -1.98 10.27 6.33
N ALA A 229 -0.77 10.52 5.85
CA ALA A 229 -0.38 11.70 5.12
C ALA A 229 -0.17 11.26 3.68
N ALA A 230 -0.77 11.99 2.75
CA ALA A 230 -0.40 11.92 1.36
C ALA A 230 0.90 12.71 1.16
N ALA A 231 1.75 12.24 0.26
CA ALA A 231 2.91 13.00 -0.15
C ALA A 231 2.50 14.29 -0.85
N LYS A 232 3.37 15.29 -0.73
CA LYS A 232 3.24 16.56 -1.42
C LYS A 232 3.77 16.50 -2.85
N ALA A 233 4.83 15.73 -3.06
CA ALA A 233 5.48 15.59 -4.35
C ALA A 233 6.22 14.24 -4.43
N ILE A 234 6.25 13.68 -5.64
CA ILE A 234 7.06 12.52 -6.00
C ILE A 234 7.97 12.97 -7.13
N TYR A 235 9.27 12.86 -6.94
CA TYR A 235 10.27 13.09 -7.96
C TYR A 235 10.85 11.75 -8.39
N ILE A 236 10.95 11.53 -9.69
CA ILE A 236 11.46 10.29 -10.28
C ILE A 236 12.73 10.56 -11.06
N PRO A 237 13.63 9.58 -11.21
CA PRO A 237 14.77 9.72 -12.10
C PRO A 237 14.29 9.97 -13.54
N SER A 238 14.87 10.95 -14.24
CA SER A 238 14.56 11.25 -15.64
C SER A 238 15.02 10.16 -16.61
N SER A 239 15.81 9.20 -16.14
CA SER A 239 16.24 8.01 -16.89
C SER A 239 16.13 6.77 -16.01
N PRO A 240 15.71 5.62 -16.57
CA PRO A 240 15.61 4.39 -15.79
C PRO A 240 16.93 4.00 -15.14
N VAL A 241 16.87 3.66 -13.86
CA VAL A 241 18.03 3.27 -13.07
C VAL A 241 18.32 1.77 -13.23
N PRO A 242 19.60 1.36 -13.23
CA PRO A 242 19.98 -0.05 -13.16
C PRO A 242 19.34 -0.76 -11.96
N HIS A 243 18.66 -1.87 -12.20
CA HIS A 243 17.94 -2.60 -11.17
C HIS A 243 18.05 -4.13 -11.34
N THR A 244 17.76 -4.84 -10.27
CA THR A 244 17.57 -6.31 -10.25
C THR A 244 16.12 -6.63 -9.91
N ARG A 245 15.59 -7.70 -10.52
CA ARG A 245 14.28 -8.26 -10.19
C ARG A 245 14.44 -9.52 -9.35
N THR A 246 13.65 -9.64 -8.29
CA THR A 246 13.61 -10.85 -7.44
C THR A 246 12.16 -11.17 -7.05
N ASN A 247 11.97 -12.23 -6.27
CA ASN A 247 10.66 -12.54 -5.68
C ASN A 247 10.33 -11.53 -4.57
N ARG A 248 9.05 -11.23 -4.41
CA ARG A 248 8.54 -10.35 -3.35
C ARG A 248 8.88 -10.86 -1.94
N LEU A 249 9.06 -9.94 -1.01
CA LEU A 249 9.26 -10.20 0.42
C LEU A 249 7.91 -10.49 1.09
N LEU A 250 7.42 -11.71 0.89
CA LEU A 250 6.11 -12.14 1.35
C LEU A 250 6.22 -13.02 2.61
N ARG A 251 5.16 -13.02 3.42
CA ARG A 251 5.01 -14.00 4.52
C ARG A 251 4.26 -15.27 4.09
N GLN A 252 3.57 -15.24 2.95
CA GLN A 252 2.65 -16.28 2.48
C GLN A 252 3.11 -16.85 1.14
N TYR A 253 4.14 -17.69 1.16
CA TYR A 253 4.69 -18.31 -0.06
C TYR A 253 3.81 -19.40 -0.69
N GLY A 254 2.72 -19.81 -0.02
CA GLY A 254 1.76 -20.78 -0.56
C GLY A 254 0.80 -20.20 -1.62
N LYS A 255 0.85 -18.88 -1.86
CA LYS A 255 0.03 -18.19 -2.85
C LYS A 255 0.58 -18.36 -4.26
N ILE A 256 -0.30 -18.42 -5.26
CA ILE A 256 0.07 -18.70 -6.65
C ILE A 256 1.00 -17.60 -7.19
N SER A 257 0.69 -16.34 -6.87
CA SER A 257 1.48 -15.20 -7.33
C SER A 257 2.76 -14.95 -6.51
N ALA A 258 3.04 -15.74 -5.47
CA ALA A 258 4.21 -15.52 -4.62
C ALA A 258 5.55 -15.76 -5.35
N GLY A 259 5.53 -16.60 -6.39
CA GLY A 259 6.71 -16.90 -7.22
C GLY A 259 7.04 -15.83 -8.27
N TRP A 260 6.27 -14.74 -8.35
CA TRP A 260 6.43 -13.75 -9.41
C TRP A 260 7.58 -12.79 -9.06
N CYS A 261 8.44 -12.51 -10.05
CA CYS A 261 9.62 -11.66 -9.88
C CYS A 261 9.26 -10.16 -9.90
N TRP A 262 8.45 -9.75 -8.94
CA TRP A 262 7.86 -8.41 -8.81
C TRP A 262 8.44 -7.59 -7.65
N ALA A 263 9.56 -8.02 -7.09
CA ALA A 263 10.43 -7.15 -6.32
C ALA A 263 11.48 -6.52 -7.23
N PHE A 264 11.75 -5.23 -7.03
CA PHE A 264 12.71 -4.45 -7.79
C PHE A 264 13.67 -3.77 -6.83
N HIS A 265 14.97 -3.84 -7.10
CA HIS A 265 16.02 -3.29 -6.26
C HIS A 265 16.99 -2.48 -7.10
N SER A 266 17.32 -1.26 -6.67
CA SER A 266 18.41 -0.47 -7.27
C SER A 266 19.73 -1.22 -7.15
N ARG A 267 20.53 -1.22 -8.22
CA ARG A 267 21.93 -1.68 -8.22
C ARG A 267 22.93 -0.59 -7.88
N SER A 268 22.53 0.68 -7.94
CA SER A 268 23.42 1.80 -7.63
C SER A 268 23.66 1.94 -6.13
N CYS A 269 22.76 1.37 -5.33
CA CYS A 269 22.77 1.44 -3.88
C CYS A 269 23.08 0.08 -3.21
N ASP A 270 23.70 -0.86 -3.92
CA ASP A 270 24.22 -2.09 -3.31
C ASP A 270 25.37 -1.69 -2.37
N ILE A 271 25.08 -1.64 -1.06
CA ILE A 271 26.04 -1.36 0.03
C ILE A 271 26.88 -2.62 0.31
#